data_AF-B6UYX4-F1
#
_entry.id   AF-B6UYX4-F1
#
_cell.length_a   1.000
_cell.length_b   1.000
_cell.length_c   1.000
_cell.angle_alpha   90.00
_cell.angle_beta   90.00
_cell.angle_gamma   90.00
#
_symmetry.space_group_name_H-M   'P 1'
#
loop_
_entity.id
_entity.type
_entity.pdbx_description
1 polymer ?
#
loop_
_entity_poly.entity_id
_entity_poly.type
_entity_poly.pdbx_seq_one_letter_code
_entity_poly.pdbx_strand_id
1 'polypeptide(L)'
;MFNTDSLAWKWHIPELARQIYPWVSWLYQEYYGLAGAFLVIGLFFGLAELWAGRMRFVGLSHKERREYADRYKRDNKRPAPFSVLASLDSPGRMVRARRHVWNYAYWLTGAAGLALLGGLVVAVFIESWGETVLRPDLYANADYYLLQPANLFGIAWCAGGLAVGIVLARLLAFLLLDGHFAAADEAVNAKLNQESRRSSQRTGEMTDVRHLHFGEPVPVNALADFSSEQARQEQAVFLGKDEQGKPVLVPRDTWRKTNIQILGLPGSGKSVMATNALIRCVRDFGDAVVYFDPKGDAWAPHVFRAHCPDFTLLDLRPGKPAQLNLFRDLDQYALKNLLIAGLNLGETGDVADHYRISEQKAAKLIAEQFPQGANIQQVLAAAYALPEALKKDVKGLITRLENVADLSVLQTDSGIDVAGIINGGGCLYVIGSMDDEAVIRVQKMLFARCAQIIIARDEFREWPHVSVMLDEIKYLLSK
;
A
#
# COMPACT_ATOMS: atom_id res chain seq x y z
N MET A 1 2.74 -85.96 -11.57
CA MET A 1 3.56 -85.17 -12.51
C MET A 1 3.50 -83.73 -12.01
N PHE A 2 4.31 -83.42 -10.99
CA PHE A 2 4.31 -82.09 -10.37
C PHE A 2 5.14 -81.18 -11.28
N ASN A 3 4.47 -80.19 -11.85
CA ASN A 3 5.05 -79.26 -12.81
C ASN A 3 6.11 -78.40 -12.09
N THR A 4 7.36 -78.53 -12.53
CA THR A 4 8.53 -77.77 -12.06
C THR A 4 8.45 -76.28 -12.41
N ASP A 5 7.42 -75.85 -13.15
CA ASP A 5 7.22 -74.46 -13.55
C ASP A 5 6.76 -73.54 -12.39
N SER A 6 6.16 -74.05 -11.30
CA SER A 6 5.64 -73.18 -10.23
C SER A 6 6.72 -72.69 -9.24
N LEU A 7 7.90 -73.33 -9.22
CA LEU A 7 9.02 -72.96 -8.34
C LEU A 7 9.93 -71.93 -9.00
N ALA A 8 10.05 -71.94 -10.33
CA ALA A 8 10.84 -70.94 -11.07
C ALA A 8 10.26 -69.51 -10.91
N TRP A 9 8.94 -69.37 -10.90
CA TRP A 9 8.27 -68.07 -10.72
C TRP A 9 8.43 -67.49 -9.30
N LYS A 10 8.48 -68.34 -8.26
CA LYS A 10 8.71 -67.89 -6.87
C LYS A 10 10.12 -67.34 -6.64
N TRP A 11 11.09 -67.73 -7.46
CA TRP A 11 12.49 -67.29 -7.35
C TRP A 11 12.87 -66.21 -8.38
N HIS A 12 12.21 -66.15 -9.54
CA HIS A 12 12.52 -65.13 -10.55
C HIS A 12 11.89 -63.76 -10.29
N ILE A 13 10.67 -63.67 -9.76
CA ILE A 13 10.03 -62.37 -9.52
C ILE A 13 10.79 -61.51 -8.48
N PRO A 14 11.29 -62.05 -7.34
CA PRO A 14 12.07 -61.27 -6.38
C PRO A 14 13.38 -60.72 -6.98
N GLU A 15 14.02 -61.53 -7.84
CA GLU A 15 15.26 -61.15 -8.52
C GLU A 15 14.99 -60.12 -9.62
N LEU A 16 13.88 -60.25 -10.34
CA LEU A 16 13.43 -59.30 -11.37
C LEU A 16 13.01 -57.96 -10.74
N ALA A 17 12.32 -57.97 -9.59
CA ALA A 17 11.96 -56.76 -8.85
C ALA A 17 13.20 -56.01 -8.35
N ARG A 18 14.20 -56.74 -7.82
CA ARG A 18 15.53 -56.17 -7.50
C ARG A 18 16.28 -55.65 -8.72
N GLN A 19 16.13 -56.27 -9.90
CA GLN A 19 16.79 -55.82 -11.12
C GLN A 19 16.10 -54.59 -11.76
N ILE A 20 14.77 -54.49 -11.66
CA ILE A 20 14.00 -53.36 -12.21
C ILE A 20 14.08 -52.15 -11.27
N TYR A 21 14.12 -52.36 -9.95
CA TYR A 21 14.20 -51.29 -8.95
C TYR A 21 15.28 -51.54 -7.87
N PRO A 22 16.58 -51.57 -8.21
CA PRO A 22 17.65 -51.97 -7.28
C PRO A 22 17.75 -51.13 -6.00
N TRP A 23 17.37 -49.85 -6.11
CA TRP A 23 17.40 -48.88 -5.02
C TRP A 23 16.20 -49.00 -4.07
N VAL A 24 15.09 -49.61 -4.51
CA VAL A 24 13.87 -49.79 -3.69
C VAL A 24 14.09 -50.88 -2.65
N SER A 25 14.71 -52.00 -3.04
CA SER A 25 15.12 -53.05 -2.11
C SER A 25 16.18 -52.59 -1.08
N TRP A 26 16.96 -51.55 -1.39
CA TRP A 26 17.91 -50.93 -0.45
C TRP A 26 17.23 -49.98 0.54
N LEU A 27 16.17 -49.29 0.11
CA LEU A 27 15.33 -48.44 0.97
C LEU A 27 14.68 -49.26 2.10
N TYR A 28 14.24 -50.50 1.82
CA TYR A 28 13.40 -51.29 2.73
C TYR A 28 14.13 -52.22 3.71
N GLN A 29 15.47 -52.23 3.76
CA GLN A 29 16.21 -53.16 4.63
C GLN A 29 16.30 -52.72 6.10
N GLU A 30 16.30 -51.42 6.38
CA GLU A 30 16.35 -50.89 7.76
C GLU A 30 15.44 -49.66 7.93
N TYR A 31 14.43 -49.76 8.80
CA TYR A 31 13.45 -48.69 9.05
C TYR A 31 14.08 -47.34 9.43
N TYR A 32 15.19 -47.38 10.15
CA TYR A 32 15.95 -46.19 10.56
C TYR A 32 16.68 -45.52 9.39
N GLY A 33 17.21 -46.31 8.45
CA GLY A 33 17.87 -45.79 7.25
C GLY A 33 16.88 -45.10 6.30
N LEU A 34 15.70 -45.67 6.16
CA LEU A 34 14.58 -45.10 5.39
C LEU A 34 14.11 -43.75 5.99
N ALA A 35 13.87 -43.72 7.30
CA ALA A 35 13.50 -42.49 8.00
C ALA A 35 14.57 -41.40 7.89
N GLY A 36 15.85 -41.78 8.02
CA GLY A 36 16.99 -40.87 7.86
C GLY A 36 17.11 -40.29 6.45
N ALA A 37 16.94 -41.12 5.41
CA ALA A 37 16.96 -40.67 4.03
C ALA A 37 15.83 -39.65 3.74
N PHE A 38 14.61 -39.93 4.20
CA PHE A 38 13.47 -39.03 4.01
C PHE A 38 13.56 -37.75 4.85
N LEU A 39 14.24 -37.80 6.00
CA LEU A 39 14.59 -36.61 6.75
C LEU A 39 15.52 -35.71 5.94
N VAL A 40 16.58 -36.25 5.36
CA VAL A 40 17.52 -35.47 4.52
C VAL A 40 16.79 -34.90 3.30
N ILE A 41 15.96 -35.69 2.63
CA ILE A 41 15.15 -35.22 1.49
C ILE A 41 14.22 -34.09 1.93
N GLY A 42 13.46 -34.26 3.03
CA GLY A 42 12.57 -33.23 3.57
C GLY A 42 13.30 -31.96 3.98
N LEU A 43 14.53 -32.09 4.49
CA LEU A 43 15.40 -30.96 4.83
C LEU A 43 15.78 -30.14 3.58
N PHE A 44 16.30 -30.80 2.55
CA PHE A 44 16.72 -30.12 1.31
C PHE A 44 15.54 -29.51 0.55
N PHE A 45 14.45 -30.26 0.41
CA PHE A 45 13.23 -29.75 -0.23
C PHE A 45 12.63 -28.58 0.56
N GLY A 46 12.54 -28.70 1.88
CA GLY A 46 12.05 -27.64 2.75
C GLY A 46 12.89 -26.36 2.64
N LEU A 47 14.22 -26.48 2.63
CA LEU A 47 15.13 -25.34 2.45
C LEU A 47 14.99 -24.71 1.06
N ALA A 48 14.93 -25.52 0.00
CA ALA A 48 14.77 -25.04 -1.36
C ALA A 48 13.42 -24.31 -1.56
N GLU A 49 12.33 -24.87 -1.02
CA GLU A 49 11.01 -24.26 -1.05
C GLU A 49 10.97 -22.93 -0.30
N LEU A 50 11.52 -22.88 0.93
CA LEU A 50 11.60 -21.65 1.72
C LEU A 50 12.42 -20.57 1.02
N TRP A 51 13.55 -20.96 0.44
CA TRP A 51 14.42 -20.05 -0.28
C TRP A 51 13.74 -19.47 -1.53
N ALA A 52 13.19 -20.32 -2.40
CA ALA A 52 12.45 -19.88 -3.58
C ALA A 52 11.19 -19.07 -3.20
N GLY A 53 10.51 -19.47 -2.13
CA GLY A 53 9.29 -18.84 -1.63
C GLY A 53 9.50 -17.43 -1.07
N ARG A 54 10.66 -17.15 -0.46
CA ARG A 54 11.10 -15.80 -0.07
C ARG A 54 11.58 -15.00 -1.29
N MET A 55 12.46 -15.59 -2.12
CA MET A 55 13.12 -14.90 -3.22
C MET A 55 12.17 -14.48 -4.35
N ARG A 56 11.04 -15.18 -4.54
CA ARG A 56 10.00 -14.76 -5.50
C ARG A 56 9.34 -13.41 -5.14
N PHE A 57 9.49 -12.95 -3.91
CA PHE A 57 8.99 -11.66 -3.43
C PHE A 57 10.11 -10.78 -2.84
N VAL A 58 11.36 -11.00 -3.25
CA VAL A 58 12.51 -10.21 -2.75
C VAL A 58 12.27 -8.70 -2.94
N GLY A 59 12.49 -7.91 -1.89
CA GLY A 59 12.22 -6.47 -1.83
C GLY A 59 10.78 -6.06 -1.49
N LEU A 60 9.84 -7.00 -1.38
CA LEU A 60 8.43 -6.71 -1.04
C LEU A 60 8.08 -7.17 0.37
N SER A 61 7.58 -6.23 1.19
CA SER A 61 7.12 -6.54 2.54
C SER A 61 5.99 -7.57 2.54
N HIS A 62 6.00 -8.47 3.52
CA HIS A 62 4.91 -9.43 3.71
C HIS A 62 3.58 -8.72 4.04
N LYS A 63 3.64 -7.62 4.80
CA LYS A 63 2.45 -6.84 5.18
C LYS A 63 1.77 -6.23 3.96
N GLU A 64 2.53 -5.53 3.12
CA GLU A 64 2.04 -4.86 1.91
C GLU A 64 1.41 -5.85 0.93
N ARG A 65 2.05 -7.00 0.73
CA ARG A 65 1.52 -8.07 -0.14
C ARG A 65 0.19 -8.60 0.38
N ARG A 66 0.06 -8.81 1.70
CA ARG A 66 -1.16 -9.33 2.31
C ARG A 66 -2.30 -8.31 2.20
N GLU A 67 -2.05 -7.06 2.58
CA GLU A 67 -3.03 -5.97 2.49
C GLU A 67 -3.52 -5.75 1.04
N TYR A 68 -2.62 -5.85 0.06
CA TYR A 68 -3.00 -5.77 -1.33
C TYR A 68 -3.79 -7.00 -1.79
N ALA A 69 -3.35 -8.22 -1.44
CA ALA A 69 -4.05 -9.45 -1.82
C ALA A 69 -5.47 -9.51 -1.24
N ASP A 70 -5.64 -9.06 0.01
CA ASP A 70 -6.95 -9.01 0.67
C ASP A 70 -7.89 -7.97 0.04
N ARG A 71 -7.36 -6.79 -0.35
CA ARG A 71 -8.09 -5.81 -1.15
C ARG A 71 -8.47 -6.39 -2.52
N TYR A 72 -7.49 -6.88 -3.27
CA TYR A 72 -7.71 -7.46 -4.59
C TYR A 72 -8.75 -8.58 -4.60
N LYS A 73 -8.72 -9.46 -3.59
CA LYS A 73 -9.70 -10.56 -3.43
C LYS A 73 -11.09 -10.05 -3.13
N ARG A 74 -11.21 -9.01 -2.29
CA ARG A 74 -12.47 -8.35 -1.97
C ARG A 74 -13.10 -7.75 -3.23
N ASP A 75 -12.28 -7.07 -4.03
CA ASP A 75 -12.75 -6.29 -5.17
C ASP A 75 -13.03 -7.17 -6.40
N ASN A 76 -12.20 -8.19 -6.64
CA ASN A 76 -12.27 -9.02 -7.85
C ASN A 76 -12.87 -10.41 -7.65
N LYS A 77 -13.29 -10.76 -6.42
CA LYS A 77 -13.77 -12.11 -6.03
C LYS A 77 -12.83 -13.27 -6.43
N ARG A 78 -11.55 -12.97 -6.66
CA ARG A 78 -10.52 -13.93 -7.09
C ARG A 78 -9.17 -13.58 -6.46
N PRO A 79 -8.27 -14.55 -6.23
CA PRO A 79 -6.95 -14.26 -5.69
C PRO A 79 -6.12 -13.44 -6.68
N ALA A 80 -5.25 -12.57 -6.14
CA ALA A 80 -4.34 -11.76 -6.96
C ALA A 80 -3.35 -12.67 -7.71
N PRO A 81 -3.22 -12.52 -9.05
CA PRO A 81 -2.23 -13.28 -9.80
C PRO A 81 -0.81 -12.86 -9.39
N PHE A 82 0.14 -13.79 -9.48
CA PHE A 82 1.52 -13.54 -9.07
C PHE A 82 2.15 -12.36 -9.83
N SER A 83 1.84 -12.18 -11.11
CA SER A 83 2.35 -11.06 -11.93
C SER A 83 2.02 -9.70 -11.33
N VAL A 84 0.81 -9.54 -10.78
CA VAL A 84 0.36 -8.30 -10.13
C VAL A 84 1.07 -8.11 -8.79
N LEU A 85 1.17 -9.17 -7.98
CA LEU A 85 1.86 -9.12 -6.69
C LEU A 85 3.37 -8.86 -6.85
N ALA A 86 4.00 -9.40 -7.89
CA ALA A 86 5.41 -9.23 -8.19
C ALA A 86 5.74 -7.83 -8.74
N SER A 87 4.74 -7.02 -9.08
CA SER A 87 4.89 -5.67 -9.64
C SER A 87 4.38 -4.55 -8.72
N LEU A 88 4.04 -4.84 -7.46
CA LEU A 88 3.44 -3.86 -6.54
C LEU A 88 4.29 -2.59 -6.35
N ASP A 89 5.61 -2.75 -6.29
CA ASP A 89 6.63 -1.72 -6.12
C ASP A 89 7.13 -1.14 -7.46
N SER A 90 6.45 -1.43 -8.58
CA SER A 90 6.86 -1.02 -9.93
C SER A 90 8.35 -1.31 -10.24
N PRO A 91 8.83 -2.54 -10.05
CA PRO A 91 10.26 -2.83 -10.11
C PRO A 91 10.77 -2.78 -11.55
N GLY A 92 12.06 -2.46 -11.71
CA GLY A 92 12.78 -2.54 -12.98
C GLY A 92 12.69 -3.93 -13.63
N ARG A 93 12.92 -4.00 -14.95
CA ARG A 93 12.73 -5.24 -15.75
C ARG A 93 13.53 -6.43 -15.21
N MET A 94 14.75 -6.20 -14.73
CA MET A 94 15.64 -7.25 -14.22
C MET A 94 15.12 -7.86 -12.91
N VAL A 95 14.65 -7.02 -11.98
CA VAL A 95 14.09 -7.48 -10.69
C VAL A 95 12.80 -8.26 -10.92
N ARG A 96 11.95 -7.78 -11.84
CA ARG A 96 10.72 -8.48 -12.25
C ARG A 96 11.03 -9.86 -12.84
N ALA A 97 11.97 -9.94 -13.77
CA ALA A 97 12.40 -11.21 -14.37
C ALA A 97 12.93 -12.18 -13.29
N ARG A 98 13.77 -11.70 -12.37
CA ARG A 98 14.29 -12.49 -11.25
C ARG A 98 13.17 -13.06 -10.38
N ARG A 99 12.17 -12.26 -10.00
CA ARG A 99 11.00 -12.72 -9.22
C ARG A 99 10.21 -13.81 -9.95
N HIS A 100 10.03 -13.69 -11.27
CA HIS A 100 9.38 -14.73 -12.07
C HIS A 100 10.19 -16.02 -12.15
N VAL A 101 11.52 -15.94 -12.33
CA VAL A 101 12.40 -17.13 -12.30
C VAL A 101 12.28 -17.87 -10.97
N TRP A 102 12.31 -17.15 -9.85
CA TRP A 102 12.12 -17.76 -8.52
C TRP A 102 10.72 -18.31 -8.30
N ASN A 103 9.69 -17.72 -8.90
CA ASN A 103 8.35 -18.28 -8.88
C ASN A 103 8.27 -19.60 -9.66
N TYR A 104 8.92 -19.71 -10.83
CA TYR A 104 9.03 -20.98 -11.54
C TYR A 104 9.81 -22.02 -10.73
N ALA A 105 10.92 -21.63 -10.11
CA ALA A 105 11.69 -22.51 -9.23
C ALA A 105 10.84 -23.02 -8.05
N TYR A 106 10.04 -22.15 -7.41
CA TYR A 106 9.12 -22.53 -6.33
C TYR A 106 8.06 -23.54 -6.79
N TRP A 107 7.48 -23.34 -7.98
CA TRP A 107 6.54 -24.29 -8.55
C TRP A 107 7.20 -25.62 -8.91
N LEU A 108 8.42 -25.59 -9.44
CA LEU A 108 9.20 -26.79 -9.74
C LEU A 108 9.54 -27.58 -8.48
N THR A 109 9.93 -26.93 -7.38
CA THR A 109 10.19 -27.64 -6.11
C THR A 109 8.93 -28.28 -5.55
N GLY A 110 7.78 -27.60 -5.63
CA GLY A 110 6.49 -28.16 -5.25
C GLY A 110 6.06 -29.35 -6.12
N ALA A 111 6.20 -29.23 -7.44
CA ALA A 111 5.87 -30.30 -8.38
C ALA A 111 6.79 -31.52 -8.22
N ALA A 112 8.10 -31.29 -8.03
CA ALA A 112 9.06 -32.35 -7.76
C ALA A 112 8.77 -33.06 -6.42
N GLY A 113 8.36 -32.32 -5.39
CA GLY A 113 7.92 -32.90 -4.12
C GLY A 113 6.68 -33.79 -4.27
N LEU A 114 5.67 -33.35 -5.03
CA LEU A 114 4.48 -34.16 -5.33
C LEU A 114 4.81 -35.39 -6.17
N ALA A 115 5.69 -35.27 -7.17
CA ALA A 115 6.14 -36.40 -7.98
C ALA A 115 6.90 -37.45 -7.15
N LEU A 116 7.74 -37.00 -6.22
CA LEU A 116 8.46 -37.87 -5.28
C LEU A 116 7.49 -38.61 -4.36
N LEU A 117 6.47 -37.93 -3.83
CA LEU A 117 5.45 -38.54 -2.99
C LEU A 117 4.60 -39.54 -3.77
N GLY A 118 4.19 -39.21 -4.99
CA GLY A 118 3.46 -40.12 -5.88
C GLY A 118 4.28 -41.35 -6.26
N GLY A 119 5.55 -41.16 -6.64
CA GLY A 119 6.47 -42.25 -6.93
C GLY A 119 6.69 -43.18 -5.74
N LEU A 120 6.73 -42.63 -4.53
CA LEU A 120 6.83 -43.41 -3.30
C LEU A 120 5.59 -44.26 -3.04
N VAL A 121 4.39 -43.69 -3.18
CA VAL A 121 3.14 -44.43 -3.01
C VAL A 121 3.05 -45.58 -4.01
N VAL A 122 3.43 -45.34 -5.27
CA VAL A 122 3.46 -46.37 -6.32
C VAL A 122 4.49 -47.45 -6.00
N ALA A 123 5.70 -47.08 -5.58
CA ALA A 123 6.75 -48.03 -5.22
C ALA A 123 6.32 -48.93 -4.06
N VAL A 124 5.70 -48.36 -3.02
CA VAL A 124 5.18 -49.14 -1.89
C VAL A 124 4.06 -50.06 -2.32
N PHE A 125 3.15 -49.59 -3.16
CA PHE A 125 2.03 -50.40 -3.65
C PHE A 125 2.52 -51.61 -4.47
N ILE A 126 3.52 -51.42 -5.33
CA ILE A 126 4.13 -52.50 -6.11
C ILE A 126 4.80 -53.53 -5.21
N GLU A 127 5.56 -53.10 -4.20
CA GLU A 127 6.24 -54.00 -3.25
C GLU A 127 5.26 -54.78 -2.37
N SER A 128 4.25 -54.08 -1.82
CA SER A 128 3.15 -54.68 -1.04
C SER A 128 2.42 -55.75 -1.85
N TRP A 129 2.07 -55.43 -3.10
CA TRP A 129 1.41 -56.37 -4.01
C TRP A 129 2.32 -57.55 -4.37
N GLY A 130 3.59 -57.29 -4.68
CA GLY A 130 4.58 -58.32 -5.01
C GLY A 130 4.79 -59.33 -3.89
N GLU A 131 4.95 -58.88 -2.64
CA GLU A 131 5.08 -59.76 -1.47
C GLU A 131 3.78 -60.52 -1.16
N THR A 132 2.61 -59.91 -1.38
CA THR A 132 1.31 -60.60 -1.22
C THR A 132 1.17 -61.75 -2.23
N VAL A 133 1.64 -61.57 -3.46
CA VAL A 133 1.66 -62.62 -4.50
C VAL A 133 2.70 -63.71 -4.21
N LEU A 134 3.87 -63.33 -3.68
CA LEU A 134 4.97 -64.27 -3.41
C LEU A 134 4.81 -65.07 -2.11
N ARG A 135 4.20 -64.46 -1.08
CA ARG A 135 4.02 -65.02 0.27
C ARG A 135 2.59 -64.79 0.80
N PRO A 136 1.57 -65.39 0.17
CA PRO A 136 0.16 -65.14 0.47
C PRO A 136 -0.22 -65.48 1.93
N ASP A 137 0.44 -66.45 2.56
CA ASP A 137 0.11 -66.90 3.93
C ASP A 137 0.63 -65.95 5.02
N LEU A 138 1.64 -65.11 4.72
CA LEU A 138 2.20 -64.15 5.69
C LEU A 138 1.59 -62.75 5.58
N TYR A 139 1.19 -62.32 4.37
CA TYR A 139 0.91 -60.92 4.08
C TYR A 139 -0.42 -60.68 3.35
N ALA A 140 -1.42 -61.55 3.53
CA ALA A 140 -2.72 -61.52 2.85
C ALA A 140 -3.49 -60.17 2.88
N ASN A 141 -3.15 -59.24 3.80
CA ASN A 141 -3.82 -57.95 3.96
C ASN A 141 -2.91 -56.73 3.77
N ALA A 142 -1.68 -56.91 3.29
CA ALA A 142 -0.67 -55.87 3.14
C ALA A 142 -1.17 -54.64 2.35
N ASP A 143 -1.92 -54.88 1.27
CA ASP A 143 -2.44 -53.85 0.35
C ASP A 143 -3.49 -52.92 0.99
N TYR A 144 -4.16 -53.35 2.07
CA TYR A 144 -5.28 -52.61 2.69
C TYR A 144 -4.86 -51.69 3.84
N TYR A 145 -3.64 -51.82 4.36
CA TYR A 145 -3.17 -51.16 5.58
C TYR A 145 -1.93 -50.28 5.37
N LEU A 146 -1.76 -49.69 4.18
CA LEU A 146 -0.63 -48.82 3.77
C LEU A 146 -0.22 -47.72 4.79
N LEU A 147 -1.15 -47.25 5.62
CA LEU A 147 -0.92 -46.17 6.60
C LEU A 147 -0.85 -46.64 8.06
N GLN A 148 -0.93 -47.94 8.34
CA GLN A 148 -0.79 -48.44 9.71
C GLN A 148 0.69 -48.46 10.15
N PRO A 149 1.02 -48.07 11.40
CA PRO A 149 2.39 -48.16 11.93
C PRO A 149 2.96 -49.59 11.96
N ALA A 150 2.07 -50.60 12.02
CA ALA A 150 2.41 -52.01 11.96
C ALA A 150 2.66 -52.52 10.53
N ASN A 151 2.48 -51.67 9.51
CA ASN A 151 2.77 -52.02 8.14
C ASN A 151 4.28 -51.96 7.88
N LEU A 152 4.88 -53.12 7.57
CA LEU A 152 6.32 -53.28 7.37
C LEU A 152 6.85 -52.60 6.09
N PHE A 153 6.01 -52.02 5.22
CA PHE A 153 6.44 -51.34 3.99
C PHE A 153 6.76 -49.83 4.16
N GLY A 154 7.09 -49.36 5.37
CA GLY A 154 7.91 -48.16 5.56
C GLY A 154 7.27 -46.78 5.30
N ILE A 155 6.04 -46.65 4.77
CA ILE A 155 5.42 -45.33 4.48
C ILE A 155 5.38 -44.42 5.70
N ALA A 156 5.01 -44.94 6.88
CA ALA A 156 4.94 -44.14 8.10
C ALA A 156 6.31 -43.55 8.48
N TRP A 157 7.39 -44.28 8.23
CA TRP A 157 8.77 -43.84 8.47
C TRP A 157 9.26 -42.84 7.42
N CYS A 158 8.89 -43.02 6.15
CA CYS A 158 9.13 -42.02 5.09
C CYS A 158 8.40 -40.70 5.38
N ALA A 159 7.10 -40.78 5.70
CA ALA A 159 6.28 -39.61 6.00
C ALA A 159 6.76 -38.91 7.28
N GLY A 160 7.08 -39.68 8.33
CA GLY A 160 7.64 -39.17 9.58
C GLY A 160 9.00 -38.49 9.37
N GLY A 161 9.92 -39.14 8.66
CA GLY A 161 11.22 -38.58 8.31
C GLY A 161 11.09 -37.27 7.54
N LEU A 162 10.26 -37.24 6.49
CA LEU A 162 10.03 -36.06 5.66
C LEU A 162 9.43 -34.90 6.46
N ALA A 163 8.46 -35.17 7.34
CA ALA A 163 7.88 -34.15 8.22
C ALA A 163 8.92 -33.54 9.16
N VAL A 164 9.75 -34.39 9.79
CA VAL A 164 10.85 -33.92 10.66
C VAL A 164 11.88 -33.10 9.89
N GLY A 165 12.24 -33.54 8.68
CA GLY A 165 13.14 -32.80 7.77
C GLY A 165 12.62 -31.41 7.43
N ILE A 166 11.33 -31.26 7.09
CA ILE A 166 10.71 -29.96 6.79
C ILE A 166 10.70 -29.04 8.01
N VAL A 167 10.42 -29.57 9.20
CA VAL A 167 10.45 -28.79 10.45
C VAL A 167 11.87 -28.29 10.74
N LEU A 168 12.87 -29.17 10.59
CA LEU A 168 14.28 -28.80 10.73
C LEU A 168 14.71 -27.75 9.70
N ALA A 169 14.23 -27.86 8.46
CA ALA A 169 14.50 -26.86 7.41
C ALA A 169 13.99 -25.47 7.80
N ARG A 170 12.78 -25.38 8.37
CA ARG A 170 12.21 -24.12 8.85
C ARG A 170 13.03 -23.53 10.00
N LEU A 171 13.45 -24.36 10.94
CA LEU A 171 14.27 -23.94 12.07
C LEU A 171 15.65 -23.44 11.61
N LEU A 172 16.32 -24.16 10.70
CA LEU A 172 17.59 -23.73 10.12
C LEU A 172 17.45 -22.46 9.28
N ALA A 173 16.39 -22.33 8.49
CA ALA A 173 16.14 -21.13 7.70
C ALA A 173 15.97 -19.90 8.60
N PHE A 174 15.21 -20.04 9.70
CA PHE A 174 15.04 -18.98 10.70
C PHE A 174 16.38 -18.59 11.34
N LEU A 175 17.20 -19.56 11.74
CA LEU A 175 18.47 -19.27 12.43
C LEU A 175 19.58 -18.73 11.51
N LEU A 176 19.66 -19.20 10.27
CA LEU A 176 20.83 -18.99 9.40
C LEU A 176 20.55 -18.14 8.16
N LEU A 177 19.30 -18.14 7.66
CA LEU A 177 18.97 -17.52 6.37
C LEU A 177 18.26 -16.17 6.50
N ASP A 178 17.67 -15.84 7.65
CA ASP A 178 16.97 -14.55 7.83
C ASP A 178 17.88 -13.34 7.58
N GLY A 179 19.14 -13.38 8.02
CA GLY A 179 20.13 -12.33 7.70
C GLY A 179 20.45 -12.23 6.21
N HIS A 180 20.54 -13.36 5.51
CA HIS A 180 20.77 -13.39 4.06
C HIS A 180 19.57 -12.85 3.28
N PHE A 181 18.35 -13.17 3.71
CA PHE A 181 17.14 -12.62 3.11
C PHE A 181 17.05 -11.11 3.32
N ALA A 182 17.35 -10.62 4.52
CA ALA A 182 17.37 -9.19 4.82
C ALA A 182 18.37 -8.44 3.92
N ALA A 183 19.59 -8.96 3.76
CA ALA A 183 20.59 -8.38 2.87
C ALA A 183 20.17 -8.41 1.39
N ALA A 184 19.51 -9.48 0.95
CA ALA A 184 18.99 -9.58 -0.42
C ALA A 184 17.84 -8.59 -0.68
N ASP A 185 16.95 -8.41 0.29
CA ASP A 185 15.88 -7.40 0.25
C ASP A 185 16.46 -5.98 0.21
N GLU A 186 17.44 -5.70 1.07
CA GLU A 186 18.14 -4.41 1.11
C GLU A 186 18.84 -4.10 -0.22
N ALA A 187 19.54 -5.06 -0.83
CA ALA A 187 20.20 -4.87 -2.11
C ALA A 187 19.22 -4.55 -3.26
N VAL A 188 18.04 -5.18 -3.27
CA VAL A 188 16.99 -4.88 -4.24
C VAL A 188 16.41 -3.50 -4.00
N ASN A 189 16.12 -3.15 -2.74
CA ASN A 189 15.62 -1.82 -2.38
C ASN A 189 16.63 -0.71 -2.70
N ALA A 190 17.91 -0.93 -2.45
CA ALA A 190 18.98 -0.03 -2.84
C ALA A 190 19.05 0.16 -4.36
N LYS A 191 18.91 -0.92 -5.13
CA LYS A 191 18.87 -0.86 -6.60
C LYS A 191 17.63 -0.12 -7.12
N LEU A 192 16.45 -0.35 -6.54
CA LEU A 192 15.22 0.39 -6.88
C LEU A 192 15.38 1.88 -6.58
N ASN A 193 16.01 2.23 -5.45
CA ASN A 193 16.34 3.61 -5.11
C ASN A 193 17.38 4.24 -6.06
N GLN A 194 18.31 3.45 -6.62
CA GLN A 194 19.26 3.91 -7.64
C GLN A 194 18.61 4.06 -9.03
N GLU A 195 17.69 3.17 -9.41
CA GLU A 195 16.93 3.21 -10.67
C GLU A 195 15.83 4.29 -10.65
N SER A 196 15.38 4.71 -9.46
CA SER A 196 14.63 5.96 -9.32
C SER A 196 15.50 7.08 -9.89
N ARG A 197 15.02 7.77 -10.95
CA ARG A 197 15.79 8.83 -11.61
C ARG A 197 16.20 9.89 -10.59
N ARG A 198 17.44 9.80 -10.09
CA ARG A 198 18.07 10.89 -9.38
C ARG A 198 18.39 11.96 -10.41
N SER A 199 17.88 13.17 -10.19
CA SER A 199 18.46 14.35 -10.81
C SER A 199 19.99 14.29 -10.61
N SER A 200 20.75 14.64 -11.65
CA SER A 200 22.22 14.75 -11.61
C SER A 200 22.73 15.68 -10.51
N GLN A 201 21.84 16.44 -9.85
CA GLN A 201 22.14 17.30 -8.71
C GLN A 201 22.16 16.59 -7.34
N ARG A 202 21.73 15.32 -7.22
CA ARG A 202 21.76 14.58 -5.96
C ARG A 202 22.94 13.61 -5.91
N THR A 203 24.10 14.14 -5.50
CA THR A 203 25.36 13.39 -5.28
C THR A 203 25.34 12.48 -4.05
N GLY A 204 24.25 12.43 -3.29
CA GLY A 204 24.13 11.56 -2.11
C GLY A 204 24.74 12.14 -0.83
N GLU A 205 25.48 13.25 -0.93
CA GLU A 205 25.67 14.16 0.19
C GLU A 205 24.38 14.94 0.43
N MET A 206 24.11 15.32 1.68
CA MET A 206 23.05 16.28 1.98
C MET A 206 23.47 17.63 1.38
N THR A 207 23.14 17.86 0.10
CA THR A 207 23.44 19.11 -0.56
C THR A 207 22.59 20.20 0.08
N ASP A 208 23.22 21.04 0.89
CA ASP A 208 22.57 22.22 1.45
C ASP A 208 22.13 23.11 0.28
N VAL A 209 20.86 23.51 0.27
CA VAL A 209 20.28 24.39 -0.74
C VAL A 209 21.06 25.70 -0.89
N ARG A 210 21.80 26.13 0.15
CA ARG A 210 22.67 27.31 0.15
C ARG A 210 23.93 27.14 -0.71
N HIS A 211 24.33 25.91 -1.01
CA HIS A 211 25.50 25.59 -1.85
C HIS A 211 25.11 25.23 -3.29
N LEU A 212 23.82 25.30 -3.63
CA LEU A 212 23.37 25.13 -5.01
C LEU A 212 23.62 26.44 -5.77
N HIS A 213 24.57 26.39 -6.71
CA HIS A 213 24.77 27.43 -7.69
C HIS A 213 23.84 27.16 -8.88
N PHE A 214 22.83 28.01 -9.04
CA PHE A 214 21.98 28.01 -10.24
C PHE A 214 22.66 28.86 -11.32
N GLY A 215 22.54 28.45 -12.58
CA GLY A 215 22.97 29.25 -13.73
C GLY A 215 22.20 30.58 -13.84
N GLU A 216 22.46 31.33 -14.92
CA GLU A 216 21.73 32.58 -15.15
C GLU A 216 20.21 32.33 -15.27
N PRO A 217 19.36 33.23 -14.72
CA PRO A 217 17.91 33.06 -14.80
C PRO A 217 17.44 33.07 -16.25
N VAL A 218 16.85 31.95 -16.69
CA VAL A 218 16.22 31.89 -18.01
C VAL A 218 14.81 32.49 -17.92
N PRO A 219 14.44 33.43 -18.81
CA PRO A 219 13.09 33.97 -18.81
C PRO A 219 12.06 32.89 -19.18
N VAL A 220 11.03 32.78 -18.33
CA VAL A 220 9.92 31.84 -18.49
C VAL A 220 8.63 32.62 -18.67
N ASN A 221 7.92 32.36 -19.77
CA ASN A 221 6.53 32.72 -19.97
C ASN A 221 5.75 31.42 -20.12
N ALA A 222 5.19 30.90 -19.02
CA ALA A 222 4.57 29.58 -18.99
C ALA A 222 3.46 29.40 -20.05
N LEU A 223 2.77 30.46 -20.46
CA LEU A 223 1.71 30.38 -21.47
C LEU A 223 2.23 30.42 -22.89
N ALA A 224 3.27 31.21 -23.16
CA ALA A 224 3.90 31.28 -24.47
C ALA A 224 4.86 30.11 -24.73
N ASP A 225 5.59 29.68 -23.69
CA ASP A 225 6.59 28.62 -23.75
C ASP A 225 5.97 27.24 -23.99
N PHE A 226 4.68 27.09 -23.70
CA PHE A 226 3.94 25.87 -23.97
C PHE A 226 2.48 26.22 -24.26
N SER A 227 2.05 26.11 -25.52
CA SER A 227 0.67 26.48 -25.90
C SER A 227 -0.35 25.55 -25.24
N SER A 228 -1.60 26.01 -25.03
CA SER A 228 -2.66 25.19 -24.43
C SER A 228 -3.05 24.00 -25.32
N GLU A 229 -3.05 24.17 -26.64
CA GLU A 229 -3.35 23.11 -27.60
C GLU A 229 -2.26 22.03 -27.59
N GLN A 230 -0.99 22.44 -27.68
CA GLN A 230 0.14 21.51 -27.61
C GLN A 230 0.16 20.76 -26.28
N ALA A 231 -0.14 21.44 -25.17
CA ALA A 231 -0.21 20.80 -23.86
C ALA A 231 -1.29 19.73 -23.75
N ARG A 232 -2.45 19.97 -24.36
CA ARG A 232 -3.53 18.99 -24.45
C ARG A 232 -3.14 17.81 -25.34
N GLN A 233 -2.45 18.06 -26.44
CA GLN A 233 -2.00 16.99 -27.35
C GLN A 233 -0.90 16.13 -26.70
N GLU A 234 0.09 16.75 -26.06
CA GLU A 234 1.21 16.06 -25.42
C GLU A 234 0.86 15.45 -24.06
N GLN A 235 -0.29 15.81 -23.48
CA GLN A 235 -0.72 15.36 -22.15
C GLN A 235 0.41 15.52 -21.12
N ALA A 236 0.93 16.74 -20.98
CA ALA A 236 2.05 17.04 -20.09
C ALA A 236 1.87 18.35 -19.32
N VAL A 237 2.41 18.40 -18.10
CA VAL A 237 2.43 19.58 -17.23
C VAL A 237 3.81 20.23 -17.31
N PHE A 238 3.83 21.53 -17.61
CA PHE A 238 5.05 22.31 -17.69
C PHE A 238 5.47 22.83 -16.31
N LEU A 239 6.72 22.61 -15.92
CA LEU A 239 7.29 23.08 -14.66
C LEU A 239 8.13 24.34 -14.81
N GLY A 240 8.78 24.53 -15.96
CA GLY A 240 9.73 25.61 -16.18
C GLY A 240 10.69 25.28 -17.30
N LYS A 241 11.79 26.02 -17.40
CA LYS A 241 12.89 25.74 -18.35
C LYS A 241 14.12 25.23 -17.61
N ASP A 242 14.90 24.38 -18.26
CA ASP A 242 16.24 24.01 -17.80
C ASP A 242 17.26 25.12 -18.11
N GLU A 243 18.51 24.90 -17.71
CA GLU A 243 19.63 25.83 -17.93
C GLU A 243 19.92 26.07 -19.42
N GLN A 244 19.47 25.19 -20.31
CA GLN A 244 19.60 25.32 -21.76
C GLN A 244 18.35 25.98 -22.39
N GLY A 245 17.39 26.40 -21.57
CA GLY A 245 16.14 27.02 -22.01
C GLY A 245 15.10 26.06 -22.57
N LYS A 246 15.30 24.75 -22.43
CA LYS A 246 14.33 23.75 -22.90
C LYS A 246 13.23 23.52 -21.86
N PRO A 247 12.00 23.23 -22.29
CA PRO A 247 10.89 23.02 -21.37
C PRO A 247 11.08 21.74 -20.54
N VAL A 248 10.89 21.87 -19.23
CA VAL A 248 10.82 20.76 -18.28
C VAL A 248 9.37 20.33 -18.15
N LEU A 249 9.05 19.15 -18.68
CA LEU A 249 7.70 18.61 -18.78
C LEU A 249 7.54 17.35 -17.91
N VAL A 250 6.38 17.22 -17.28
CA VAL A 250 5.97 16.02 -16.54
C VAL A 250 4.77 15.39 -17.27
N PRO A 251 4.87 14.13 -17.73
CA PRO A 251 3.74 13.44 -18.33
C PRO A 251 2.52 13.38 -17.40
N ARG A 252 1.32 13.54 -17.94
CA ARG A 252 0.07 13.60 -17.17
C ARG A 252 -0.17 12.34 -16.35
N ASP A 253 0.13 11.17 -16.92
CA ASP A 253 0.00 9.88 -16.22
C ASP A 253 0.90 9.80 -14.99
N THR A 254 2.07 10.42 -15.02
CA THR A 254 2.97 10.53 -13.88
C THR A 254 2.38 11.51 -12.87
N TRP A 255 2.01 12.72 -13.31
CA TRP A 255 1.41 13.75 -12.45
C TRP A 255 0.21 13.21 -11.65
N ARG A 256 -0.67 12.44 -12.28
CA ARG A 256 -1.87 11.88 -11.63
C ARG A 256 -1.58 10.89 -10.52
N LYS A 257 -0.41 10.25 -10.52
CA LYS A 257 -0.07 9.12 -9.64
C LYS A 257 0.94 9.48 -8.55
N THR A 258 1.61 10.62 -8.68
CA THR A 258 2.73 10.98 -7.79
C THR A 258 2.43 12.25 -7.00
N ASN A 259 2.72 12.22 -5.70
CA ASN A 259 2.83 13.44 -4.91
C ASN A 259 4.11 14.19 -5.28
N ILE A 260 4.06 15.52 -5.29
CA ILE A 260 5.17 16.39 -5.68
C ILE A 260 5.58 17.22 -4.47
N GLN A 261 6.89 17.22 -4.17
CA GLN A 261 7.47 18.04 -3.13
C GLN A 261 8.33 19.13 -3.77
N ILE A 262 8.01 20.39 -3.49
CA ILE A 262 8.77 21.55 -4.00
C ILE A 262 9.61 22.10 -2.85
N LEU A 263 10.94 22.07 -3.02
CA LEU A 263 11.91 22.53 -2.02
C LEU A 263 12.67 23.74 -2.53
N GLY A 264 13.01 24.67 -1.64
CA GLY A 264 13.74 25.89 -1.99
C GLY A 264 13.67 26.94 -0.90
N LEU A 265 14.62 27.88 -0.91
CA LEU A 265 14.67 29.00 0.03
C LEU A 265 13.52 30.00 -0.20
N PRO A 266 13.10 30.77 0.81
CA PRO A 266 12.19 31.90 0.60
C PRO A 266 12.68 32.79 -0.55
N GLY A 267 11.77 33.25 -1.42
CA GLY A 267 12.12 34.05 -2.59
C GLY A 267 12.63 33.28 -3.82
N SER A 268 12.83 31.96 -3.73
CA SER A 268 13.35 31.16 -4.86
C SER A 268 12.34 30.86 -5.99
N GLY A 269 11.15 31.46 -5.97
CA GLY A 269 10.12 31.23 -7.01
C GLY A 269 9.31 29.93 -6.90
N LYS A 270 9.35 29.21 -5.77
CA LYS A 270 8.59 27.95 -5.57
C LYS A 270 7.09 28.09 -5.88
N SER A 271 6.46 29.12 -5.31
CA SER A 271 5.02 29.34 -5.44
C SER A 271 4.65 29.77 -6.85
N VAL A 272 5.56 30.45 -7.58
CA VAL A 272 5.42 30.76 -9.01
C VAL A 272 5.44 29.49 -9.84
N MET A 273 6.41 28.60 -9.61
CA MET A 273 6.50 27.30 -10.29
C MET A 273 5.23 26.47 -10.09
N ALA A 274 4.77 26.35 -8.83
CA ALA A 274 3.55 25.62 -8.50
C ALA A 274 2.31 26.23 -9.15
N THR A 275 2.16 27.55 -9.06
CA THR A 275 1.03 28.29 -9.66
C THR A 275 0.97 28.08 -11.17
N ASN A 276 2.11 28.16 -11.86
CA ASN A 276 2.19 27.89 -13.30
C ASN A 276 1.71 26.48 -13.64
N ALA A 277 2.20 25.45 -12.94
CA ALA A 277 1.79 24.07 -13.19
C ALA A 277 0.29 23.85 -12.93
N LEU A 278 -0.24 24.40 -11.83
CA LEU A 278 -1.62 24.18 -11.40
C LEU A 278 -2.64 24.94 -12.26
N ILE A 279 -2.33 26.15 -12.71
CA ILE A 279 -3.19 26.89 -13.64
C ILE A 279 -3.43 26.08 -14.90
N ARG A 280 -2.39 25.41 -15.42
CA ARG A 280 -2.53 24.54 -16.59
C ARG A 280 -3.38 23.32 -16.30
N CYS A 281 -3.28 22.74 -15.10
CA CYS A 281 -4.15 21.64 -14.69
C CYS A 281 -5.62 22.01 -14.84
N VAL A 282 -6.01 23.17 -14.32
CA VAL A 282 -7.39 23.65 -14.43
C VAL A 282 -7.74 24.03 -15.87
N ARG A 283 -6.97 24.91 -16.49
CA ARG A 283 -7.31 25.52 -17.79
C ARG A 283 -7.20 24.56 -18.97
N ASP A 284 -6.15 23.74 -19.00
CA ASP A 284 -5.85 22.90 -20.15
C ASP A 284 -6.46 21.51 -20.00
N PHE A 285 -6.56 20.97 -18.78
CA PHE A 285 -7.06 19.60 -18.55
C PHE A 285 -8.43 19.52 -17.87
N GLY A 286 -9.01 20.65 -17.42
CA GLY A 286 -10.28 20.67 -16.71
C GLY A 286 -10.19 20.07 -15.31
N ASP A 287 -8.98 20.03 -14.72
CA ASP A 287 -8.78 19.49 -13.38
C ASP A 287 -9.35 20.42 -12.30
N ALA A 288 -9.51 19.88 -11.10
CA ALA A 288 -9.76 20.66 -9.90
C ALA A 288 -8.45 20.96 -9.17
N VAL A 289 -8.29 22.19 -8.69
CA VAL A 289 -7.20 22.63 -7.84
C VAL A 289 -7.75 23.21 -6.55
N VAL A 290 -7.23 22.75 -5.41
CA VAL A 290 -7.45 23.38 -4.11
C VAL A 290 -6.11 23.91 -3.61
N TYR A 291 -5.96 25.22 -3.50
CA TYR A 291 -4.71 25.87 -3.14
C TYR A 291 -4.79 26.42 -1.71
N PHE A 292 -3.98 25.88 -0.79
CA PHE A 292 -3.86 26.39 0.57
C PHE A 292 -2.68 27.34 0.69
N ASP A 293 -2.99 28.61 0.92
CA ASP A 293 -2.05 29.71 1.11
C ASP A 293 -2.20 30.32 2.51
N PRO A 294 -1.44 29.82 3.50
CA PRO A 294 -1.49 30.36 4.86
C PRO A 294 -0.78 31.71 5.00
N LYS A 295 0.00 32.15 4.00
CA LYS A 295 0.77 33.41 4.03
C LYS A 295 -0.01 34.58 3.44
N GLY A 296 -0.93 34.30 2.51
CA GLY A 296 -1.67 35.33 1.78
C GLY A 296 -0.81 36.01 0.73
N ASP A 297 -0.36 35.26 -0.27
CA ASP A 297 0.32 35.76 -1.45
C ASP A 297 -0.52 36.83 -2.15
N ALA A 298 0.11 37.98 -2.40
CA ALA A 298 -0.57 39.15 -2.95
C ALA A 298 -0.90 39.02 -4.45
N TRP A 299 -0.28 38.08 -5.18
CA TRP A 299 -0.34 38.00 -6.64
C TRP A 299 -0.97 36.71 -7.13
N ALA A 300 -0.66 35.55 -6.53
CA ALA A 300 -1.13 34.25 -6.98
C ALA A 300 -2.66 34.17 -7.19
N PRO A 301 -3.52 34.70 -6.29
CA PRO A 301 -4.97 34.72 -6.52
C PRO A 301 -5.38 35.43 -7.82
N HIS A 302 -4.70 36.54 -8.16
CA HIS A 302 -4.99 37.29 -9.39
C HIS A 302 -4.58 36.50 -10.64
N VAL A 303 -3.44 35.80 -10.57
CA VAL A 303 -2.97 34.95 -11.67
C VAL A 303 -3.93 33.77 -11.91
N PHE A 304 -4.39 33.11 -10.84
CA PHE A 304 -5.42 32.08 -10.95
C PHE A 304 -6.73 32.65 -11.50
N ARG A 305 -7.20 33.80 -11.00
CA ARG A 305 -8.43 34.46 -11.50
C ARG A 305 -8.34 34.81 -12.99
N ALA A 306 -7.17 35.22 -13.48
CA ALA A 306 -6.96 35.60 -14.87
C ALA A 306 -6.94 34.40 -15.84
N HIS A 307 -6.61 33.20 -15.35
CA HIS A 307 -6.34 32.05 -16.21
C HIS A 307 -7.21 30.81 -15.95
N CYS A 308 -7.91 30.75 -14.82
CA CYS A 308 -8.87 29.70 -14.50
C CYS A 308 -10.30 30.21 -14.73
N PRO A 309 -11.10 29.56 -15.60
CA PRO A 309 -12.47 30.00 -15.88
C PRO A 309 -13.35 29.96 -14.62
N ASP A 310 -13.27 28.85 -13.88
CA ASP A 310 -14.00 28.65 -12.63
C ASP A 310 -13.06 28.87 -11.44
N PHE A 311 -12.94 30.12 -10.99
CA PHE A 311 -12.12 30.51 -9.85
C PHE A 311 -12.98 30.99 -8.69
N THR A 312 -12.75 30.40 -7.51
CA THR A 312 -13.37 30.78 -6.24
C THR A 312 -12.29 31.11 -5.22
N LEU A 313 -12.39 32.29 -4.60
CA LEU A 313 -11.54 32.71 -3.50
C LEU A 313 -12.26 32.51 -2.17
N LEU A 314 -11.60 31.87 -1.22
CA LEU A 314 -12.04 31.70 0.16
C LEU A 314 -10.99 32.32 1.08
N ASP A 315 -11.34 33.40 1.75
CA ASP A 315 -10.46 34.04 2.75
C ASP A 315 -10.98 33.71 4.15
N LEU A 316 -10.23 32.88 4.87
CA LEU A 316 -10.58 32.36 6.19
C LEU A 316 -10.23 33.30 7.34
N ARG A 317 -9.51 34.40 7.07
CA ARG A 317 -9.03 35.30 8.12
C ARG A 317 -10.20 36.03 8.81
N PRO A 318 -10.01 36.48 10.07
CA PRO A 318 -11.04 37.23 10.79
C PRO A 318 -11.51 38.47 10.03
N GLY A 319 -12.79 38.84 10.23
CA GLY A 319 -13.41 40.03 9.62
C GLY A 319 -13.87 39.84 8.17
N LYS A 320 -13.73 38.64 7.61
CA LYS A 320 -14.25 38.30 6.28
C LYS A 320 -15.74 37.92 6.37
N PRO A 321 -16.53 38.19 5.32
CA PRO A 321 -17.94 37.81 5.31
C PRO A 321 -18.09 36.28 5.38
N ALA A 322 -19.27 35.82 5.80
CA ALA A 322 -19.61 34.41 5.81
C ALA A 322 -19.53 33.84 4.39
N GLN A 323 -18.73 32.79 4.21
CA GLN A 323 -18.40 32.22 2.90
C GLN A 323 -18.53 30.69 2.87
N LEU A 324 -18.37 30.00 4.00
CA LEU A 324 -18.18 28.55 4.01
C LEU A 324 -18.99 27.89 5.12
N ASN A 325 -19.77 26.88 4.77
CA ASN A 325 -20.28 25.91 5.73
C ASN A 325 -19.52 24.58 5.57
N LEU A 326 -18.58 24.31 6.47
CA LEU A 326 -17.79 23.07 6.48
C LEU A 326 -18.60 21.82 6.79
N PHE A 327 -19.71 21.98 7.51
CA PHE A 327 -20.51 20.88 8.07
C PHE A 327 -21.71 20.52 7.20
N ARG A 328 -21.83 21.18 6.05
CA ARG A 328 -22.90 20.98 5.08
C ARG A 328 -22.81 19.60 4.42
N ASP A 329 -23.97 18.96 4.25
CA ASP A 329 -24.16 17.70 3.52
C ASP A 329 -23.18 16.60 3.99
N LEU A 330 -23.00 16.51 5.31
CA LEU A 330 -22.20 15.48 5.97
C LEU A 330 -23.10 14.45 6.63
N ASP A 331 -22.79 13.18 6.43
CA ASP A 331 -23.33 12.14 7.30
C ASP A 331 -22.68 12.19 8.70
N GLN A 332 -23.25 11.44 9.63
CA GLN A 332 -22.79 11.38 11.02
C GLN A 332 -21.32 10.92 11.12
N TYR A 333 -20.89 10.01 10.25
CA TYR A 333 -19.55 9.44 10.28
C TYR A 333 -18.50 10.45 9.82
N ALA A 334 -18.78 11.15 8.71
CA ALA A 334 -17.93 12.16 8.13
C ALA A 334 -17.87 13.41 9.02
N LEU A 335 -18.99 13.83 9.62
CA LEU A 335 -19.05 14.92 10.61
C LEU A 335 -18.19 14.60 11.84
N LYS A 336 -18.36 13.41 12.44
CA LYS A 336 -17.52 12.98 13.57
C LYS A 336 -16.04 13.01 13.22
N ASN A 337 -15.66 12.43 12.07
CA ASN A 337 -14.26 12.37 11.66
C ASN A 337 -13.68 13.76 11.37
N LEU A 338 -14.49 14.68 10.83
CA LEU A 338 -14.10 16.06 10.59
C LEU A 338 -13.82 16.80 11.90
N LEU A 339 -14.67 16.63 12.92
CA LEU A 339 -14.46 17.18 14.26
C LEU A 339 -13.18 16.63 14.91
N ILE A 340 -12.96 15.31 14.81
CA ILE A 340 -11.75 14.66 15.36
C ILE A 340 -10.48 15.18 14.68
N ALA A 341 -10.46 15.23 13.34
CA ALA A 341 -9.31 15.68 12.59
C ALA A 341 -9.04 17.18 12.76
N GLY A 342 -10.08 18.01 12.72
CA GLY A 342 -9.99 19.47 12.78
C GLY A 342 -9.59 20.02 14.14
N LEU A 343 -10.07 19.38 15.21
CA LEU A 343 -9.84 19.83 16.58
C LEU A 343 -8.67 19.10 17.25
N ASN A 344 -7.87 18.35 16.48
CA ASN A 344 -6.70 17.59 16.94
C ASN A 344 -7.04 16.62 18.08
N LEU A 345 -8.13 15.85 17.95
CA LEU A 345 -8.60 14.93 19.00
C LEU A 345 -7.98 13.53 18.91
N GLY A 346 -7.06 13.26 17.98
CA GLY A 346 -6.41 11.96 17.82
C GLY A 346 -5.45 11.62 18.97
N GLU A 347 -5.39 10.35 19.35
CA GLU A 347 -4.48 9.85 20.41
C GLU A 347 -3.01 10.03 20.01
N THR A 348 -2.15 10.42 20.96
CA THR A 348 -0.71 10.65 20.71
C THR A 348 0.22 9.81 21.56
N GLY A 349 -0.31 8.92 22.42
CA GLY A 349 0.45 8.08 23.33
C GLY A 349 0.92 8.79 24.61
N ASP A 350 0.20 9.83 25.05
CA ASP A 350 0.55 10.65 26.22
C ASP A 350 -0.59 10.66 27.25
N VAL A 351 -0.31 11.12 28.48
CA VAL A 351 -1.27 11.19 29.61
C VAL A 351 -2.53 12.00 29.26
N ALA A 352 -2.42 12.93 28.30
CA ALA A 352 -3.54 13.70 27.75
C ALA A 352 -4.58 12.86 26.96
N ASP A 353 -4.27 11.61 26.60
CA ASP A 353 -5.16 10.77 25.80
C ASP A 353 -6.46 10.40 26.53
N HIS A 354 -6.46 10.38 27.87
CA HIS A 354 -7.71 10.18 28.63
C HIS A 354 -8.76 11.27 28.32
N TYR A 355 -8.33 12.53 28.22
CA TYR A 355 -9.21 13.64 27.84
C TYR A 355 -9.64 13.52 26.38
N ARG A 356 -8.72 13.16 25.48
CA ARG A 356 -9.02 12.98 24.05
C ARG A 356 -10.06 11.91 23.79
N ILE A 357 -10.02 10.78 24.50
CA ILE A 357 -11.03 9.71 24.38
C ILE A 357 -12.42 10.27 24.74
N SER A 358 -12.51 11.07 25.80
CA SER A 358 -13.76 11.71 26.22
C SER A 358 -14.24 12.76 25.21
N GLU A 359 -13.33 13.58 24.67
CA GLU A 359 -13.63 14.54 23.60
C GLU A 359 -14.08 13.86 22.30
N GLN A 360 -13.50 12.72 21.93
CA GLN A 360 -13.94 11.91 20.78
C GLN A 360 -15.35 11.34 20.99
N LYS A 361 -15.66 10.86 22.21
CA LYS A 361 -17.01 10.42 22.57
C LYS A 361 -18.02 11.56 22.45
N ALA A 362 -17.67 12.76 22.93
CA ALA A 362 -18.50 13.94 22.77
C ALA A 362 -18.68 14.32 21.28
N ALA A 363 -17.62 14.31 20.48
CA ALA A 363 -17.71 14.56 19.04
C ALA A 363 -18.66 13.58 18.33
N LYS A 364 -18.67 12.31 18.77
CA LYS A 364 -19.63 11.30 18.29
C LYS A 364 -21.07 11.66 18.67
N LEU A 365 -21.34 11.98 19.94
CA LEU A 365 -22.68 12.36 20.42
C LEU A 365 -23.21 13.63 19.74
N ILE A 366 -22.34 14.59 19.43
CA ILE A 366 -22.69 15.77 18.65
C ILE A 366 -23.07 15.36 17.22
N ALA A 367 -22.24 14.55 16.56
CA ALA A 367 -22.48 14.15 15.17
C ALA A 367 -23.75 13.30 14.99
N GLU A 368 -24.12 12.47 15.98
CA GLU A 368 -25.35 11.67 15.96
C GLU A 368 -26.63 12.52 15.87
N GLN A 369 -26.59 13.78 16.34
CA GLN A 369 -27.72 14.71 16.27
C GLN A 369 -27.95 15.27 14.85
N PHE A 370 -26.96 15.15 13.96
CA PHE A 370 -26.97 15.80 12.64
C PHE A 370 -26.76 14.78 11.51
N PRO A 371 -27.78 13.97 11.18
CA PRO A 371 -27.68 12.94 10.14
C PRO A 371 -27.54 13.49 8.71
N GLN A 372 -27.85 14.76 8.48
CA GLN A 372 -27.88 15.41 7.16
C GLN A 372 -26.99 16.66 7.11
N GLY A 373 -25.98 16.72 7.98
CA GLY A 373 -25.11 17.89 8.13
C GLY A 373 -25.65 18.92 9.11
N ALA A 374 -24.86 19.97 9.30
CA ALA A 374 -25.10 21.04 10.26
C ALA A 374 -24.48 22.35 9.79
N ASN A 375 -24.61 23.40 10.60
CA ASN A 375 -23.75 24.59 10.57
C ASN A 375 -22.93 24.68 11.87
N ILE A 376 -21.95 25.59 11.93
CA ILE A 376 -21.08 25.72 13.11
C ILE A 376 -21.84 26.11 14.40
N GLN A 377 -22.90 26.93 14.29
CA GLN A 377 -23.71 27.37 15.43
C GLN A 377 -24.52 26.20 16.02
N GLN A 378 -25.06 25.33 15.18
CA GLN A 378 -25.76 24.11 15.58
C GLN A 378 -24.80 23.12 16.25
N VAL A 379 -23.60 22.94 15.69
CA VAL A 379 -22.56 22.09 16.29
C VAL A 379 -22.14 22.63 17.66
N LEU A 380 -21.96 23.94 17.80
CA LEU A 380 -21.62 24.58 19.07
C LEU A 380 -22.77 24.45 20.10
N ALA A 381 -24.01 24.68 19.68
CA ALA A 381 -25.18 24.51 20.53
C ALA A 381 -25.32 23.06 21.04
N ALA A 382 -25.09 22.08 20.17
CA ALA A 382 -25.07 20.67 20.55
C ALA A 382 -23.94 20.34 21.54
N ALA A 383 -22.77 20.99 21.41
CA ALA A 383 -21.68 20.84 22.36
C ALA A 383 -22.06 21.37 23.76
N TYR A 384 -22.76 22.51 23.85
CA TYR A 384 -23.28 23.03 25.12
C TYR A 384 -24.44 22.19 25.69
N ALA A 385 -25.17 21.46 24.85
CA ALA A 385 -26.26 20.59 25.28
C ALA A 385 -25.79 19.20 25.77
N LEU A 386 -24.49 18.91 25.72
CA LEU A 386 -23.94 17.65 26.23
C LEU A 386 -24.27 17.42 27.72
N PRO A 387 -24.37 16.17 28.19
CA PRO A 387 -24.61 15.88 29.61
C PRO A 387 -23.59 16.53 30.54
N GLU A 388 -24.04 17.12 31.66
CA GLU A 388 -23.17 17.81 32.64
C GLU A 388 -22.02 16.93 33.16
N ALA A 389 -22.24 15.61 33.25
CA ALA A 389 -21.21 14.64 33.63
C ALA A 389 -20.03 14.61 32.63
N LEU A 390 -20.28 14.85 31.34
CA LEU A 390 -19.24 14.88 30.30
C LEU A 390 -18.62 16.27 30.14
N LYS A 391 -19.38 17.36 30.38
CA LYS A 391 -18.91 18.75 30.18
C LYS A 391 -17.60 19.07 30.90
N LYS A 392 -17.38 18.51 32.10
CA LYS A 392 -16.14 18.70 32.86
C LYS A 392 -14.92 18.18 32.11
N ASP A 393 -15.06 17.04 31.44
CA ASP A 393 -13.95 16.34 30.77
C ASP A 393 -13.75 16.78 29.31
N VAL A 394 -14.71 17.53 28.74
CA VAL A 394 -14.68 17.99 27.33
C VAL A 394 -14.63 19.52 27.19
N LYS A 395 -14.23 20.23 28.24
CA LYS A 395 -14.09 21.69 28.21
C LYS A 395 -13.16 22.16 27.07
N GLY A 396 -12.08 21.42 26.80
CA GLY A 396 -11.14 21.72 25.71
C GLY A 396 -11.81 21.70 24.34
N LEU A 397 -12.64 20.69 24.08
CA LEU A 397 -13.46 20.58 22.86
C LEU A 397 -14.37 21.80 22.69
N ILE A 398 -15.11 22.17 23.74
CA ILE A 398 -16.06 23.30 23.69
C ILE A 398 -15.31 24.60 23.38
N THR A 399 -14.21 24.89 24.08
CA THR A 399 -13.40 26.09 23.83
C THR A 399 -12.82 26.14 22.42
N ARG A 400 -12.37 25.00 21.87
CA ARG A 400 -11.89 24.97 20.48
C ARG A 400 -13.04 25.20 19.48
N LEU A 401 -14.24 24.70 19.76
CA LEU A 401 -15.43 24.95 18.94
C LEU A 401 -15.88 26.41 19.01
N GLU A 402 -15.85 27.04 20.19
CA GLU A 402 -16.11 28.47 20.39
C GLU A 402 -15.17 29.30 19.50
N ASN A 403 -13.85 29.07 19.61
CA ASN A 403 -12.85 29.79 18.81
C ASN A 403 -13.08 29.65 17.30
N VAL A 404 -13.55 28.49 16.84
CA VAL A 404 -13.87 28.26 15.42
C VAL A 404 -15.19 28.94 15.04
N ALA A 405 -16.19 28.93 15.91
CA ALA A 405 -17.50 29.56 15.69
C ALA A 405 -17.43 31.10 15.66
N ASP A 406 -16.45 31.68 16.35
CA ASP A 406 -16.18 33.12 16.35
C ASP A 406 -15.70 33.63 14.99
N LEU A 407 -15.22 32.75 14.10
CA LEU A 407 -14.84 33.13 12.75
C LEU A 407 -16.09 33.40 11.91
N SER A 408 -16.34 34.67 11.61
CA SER A 408 -17.45 35.14 10.78
C SER A 408 -17.57 34.44 9.42
N VAL A 409 -16.45 33.96 8.86
CA VAL A 409 -16.41 33.21 7.60
C VAL A 409 -17.26 31.93 7.62
N LEU A 410 -17.47 31.34 8.80
CA LEU A 410 -18.23 30.09 8.98
C LEU A 410 -19.71 30.31 9.36
N GLN A 411 -20.12 31.54 9.62
CA GLN A 411 -21.44 31.87 10.17
C GLN A 411 -22.51 31.92 9.06
N THR A 412 -22.74 30.78 8.40
CA THR A 412 -23.70 30.65 7.31
C THR A 412 -24.21 29.21 7.20
N ASP A 413 -25.48 29.06 6.82
CA ASP A 413 -26.09 27.76 6.48
C ASP A 413 -25.69 27.28 5.08
N SER A 414 -25.42 28.23 4.19
CA SER A 414 -25.01 28.03 2.80
C SER A 414 -23.57 28.51 2.59
N GLY A 415 -23.07 28.52 1.37
CA GLY A 415 -21.72 29.01 1.08
C GLY A 415 -21.13 28.33 -0.14
N ILE A 416 -19.81 28.46 -0.27
CA ILE A 416 -19.03 27.84 -1.34
C ILE A 416 -19.27 26.33 -1.36
N ASP A 417 -19.69 25.82 -2.51
CA ASP A 417 -19.84 24.39 -2.75
C ASP A 417 -18.49 23.76 -3.09
N VAL A 418 -17.75 23.39 -2.04
CA VAL A 418 -16.43 22.75 -2.16
C VAL A 418 -16.53 21.43 -2.94
N ALA A 419 -17.61 20.66 -2.75
CA ALA A 419 -17.81 19.40 -3.44
C ALA A 419 -18.07 19.63 -4.94
N GLY A 420 -18.89 20.62 -5.28
CA GLY A 420 -19.15 21.05 -6.64
C GLY A 420 -17.87 21.45 -7.39
N ILE A 421 -17.00 22.26 -6.78
CA ILE A 421 -15.72 22.67 -7.38
C ILE A 421 -14.79 21.46 -7.57
N ILE A 422 -14.62 20.64 -6.53
CA ILE A 422 -13.75 19.46 -6.59
C ILE A 422 -14.22 18.50 -7.70
N ASN A 423 -15.52 18.24 -7.78
CA ASN A 423 -16.12 17.26 -8.69
C ASN A 423 -16.39 17.78 -10.11
N GLY A 424 -16.54 19.10 -10.27
CA GLY A 424 -16.76 19.75 -11.57
C GLY A 424 -15.49 20.22 -12.27
N GLY A 425 -14.37 20.32 -11.55
CA GLY A 425 -13.19 21.03 -12.04
C GLY A 425 -13.26 22.51 -11.68
N GLY A 426 -12.11 23.18 -11.60
CA GLY A 426 -12.02 24.58 -11.17
C GLY A 426 -10.96 24.81 -10.09
N CYS A 427 -10.82 26.05 -9.64
CA CYS A 427 -9.84 26.45 -8.65
C CYS A 427 -10.52 27.01 -7.39
N LEU A 428 -10.30 26.35 -6.25
CA LEU A 428 -10.59 26.88 -4.92
C LEU A 428 -9.29 27.39 -4.31
N TYR A 429 -9.14 28.71 -4.24
CA TYR A 429 -7.99 29.34 -3.60
C TYR A 429 -8.33 29.73 -2.17
N VAL A 430 -7.59 29.19 -1.20
CA VAL A 430 -7.84 29.35 0.23
C VAL A 430 -6.73 30.20 0.84
N ILE A 431 -7.08 31.43 1.22
CA ILE A 431 -6.22 32.28 2.05
C ILE A 431 -6.51 31.95 3.51
N GLY A 432 -5.47 31.68 4.29
CA GLY A 432 -5.62 31.54 5.73
C GLY A 432 -4.56 32.27 6.52
N SER A 433 -4.00 31.61 7.53
CA SER A 433 -3.08 32.21 8.50
C SER A 433 -2.07 31.18 9.00
N MET A 434 -0.88 31.66 9.37
CA MET A 434 0.15 30.90 10.07
C MET A 434 0.12 31.09 11.59
N ASP A 435 -0.55 32.14 12.06
CA ASP A 435 -0.47 32.59 13.46
C ASP A 435 -1.81 32.51 14.20
N ASP A 436 -2.93 32.55 13.46
CA ASP A 436 -4.27 32.46 14.06
C ASP A 436 -4.69 30.99 14.21
N GLU A 437 -4.73 30.49 15.44
CA GLU A 437 -5.04 29.08 15.70
C GLU A 437 -6.43 28.66 15.23
N ALA A 438 -7.44 29.54 15.29
CA ALA A 438 -8.79 29.22 14.83
C ALA A 438 -8.77 29.03 13.31
N VAL A 439 -8.12 29.95 12.58
CA VAL A 439 -7.94 29.83 11.13
C VAL A 439 -7.15 28.57 10.77
N ILE A 440 -6.09 28.25 11.51
CA ILE A 440 -5.31 27.02 11.29
C ILE A 440 -6.17 25.77 11.45
N ARG A 441 -7.02 25.71 12.49
CA ARG A 441 -7.98 24.59 12.68
C ARG A 441 -8.95 24.48 11.51
N VAL A 442 -9.48 25.60 11.03
CA VAL A 442 -10.40 25.63 9.87
C VAL A 442 -9.69 25.19 8.59
N GLN A 443 -8.43 25.59 8.36
CA GLN A 443 -7.64 25.08 7.23
C GLN A 443 -7.47 23.55 7.28
N LYS A 444 -7.17 22.99 8.46
CA LYS A 444 -7.07 21.54 8.66
C LYS A 444 -8.41 20.84 8.42
N MET A 445 -9.51 21.40 8.92
CA MET A 445 -10.86 20.90 8.66
C MET A 445 -11.18 20.92 7.18
N LEU A 446 -10.93 22.03 6.49
CA LEU A 446 -11.17 22.13 5.05
C LEU A 446 -10.34 21.12 4.26
N PHE A 447 -9.07 20.94 4.60
CA PHE A 447 -8.22 19.92 3.98
C PHE A 447 -8.79 18.50 4.19
N ALA A 448 -9.20 18.17 5.41
CA ALA A 448 -9.85 16.89 5.72
C ALA A 448 -11.18 16.73 4.95
N ARG A 449 -11.97 17.80 4.81
CA ARG A 449 -13.21 17.80 4.04
C ARG A 449 -12.95 17.57 2.55
N CYS A 450 -11.92 18.18 1.97
CA CYS A 450 -11.51 17.90 0.59
C CYS A 450 -11.16 16.41 0.41
N ALA A 451 -10.39 15.82 1.34
CA ALA A 451 -10.05 14.40 1.29
C ALA A 451 -11.30 13.51 1.40
N GLN A 452 -12.24 13.82 2.30
CA GLN A 452 -13.51 13.11 2.42
C GLN A 452 -14.33 13.14 1.13
N ILE A 453 -14.43 14.31 0.48
CA ILE A 453 -15.14 14.46 -0.81
C ILE A 453 -14.50 13.58 -1.89
N ILE A 454 -13.16 13.56 -1.97
CA ILE A 454 -12.42 12.78 -2.96
C ILE A 454 -12.59 11.26 -2.70
N ILE A 455 -12.52 10.83 -1.44
CA ILE A 455 -12.68 9.42 -1.06
C ILE A 455 -14.11 8.92 -1.30
N ALA A 456 -15.11 9.79 -1.15
CA ALA A 456 -16.52 9.44 -1.36
C ALA A 456 -16.93 9.35 -2.85
N ARG A 457 -16.00 9.61 -3.78
CA ARG A 457 -16.29 9.53 -5.22
C ARG A 457 -16.58 8.10 -5.67
N ASP A 458 -17.55 7.99 -6.56
CA ASP A 458 -17.86 6.74 -7.25
C ASP A 458 -16.73 6.37 -8.22
N GLU A 459 -16.16 5.19 -8.06
CA GLU A 459 -15.06 4.68 -8.90
C GLU A 459 -15.49 4.41 -10.36
N PHE A 460 -16.80 4.27 -10.62
CA PHE A 460 -17.33 3.97 -11.95
C PHE A 460 -17.57 5.20 -12.83
N ARG A 461 -17.46 6.41 -12.24
CA ARG A 461 -17.59 7.68 -12.95
C ARG A 461 -16.21 8.28 -13.22
N GLU A 462 -16.04 8.88 -14.39
CA GLU A 462 -14.86 9.68 -14.69
C GLU A 462 -14.96 11.03 -13.96
N TRP A 463 -14.00 11.30 -13.08
CA TRP A 463 -13.92 12.54 -12.30
C TRP A 463 -12.73 13.39 -12.75
N PRO A 464 -12.83 14.73 -12.67
CA PRO A 464 -11.66 15.59 -12.75
C PRO A 464 -10.61 15.16 -11.73
N HIS A 465 -9.35 15.15 -12.17
CA HIS A 465 -8.25 14.93 -11.25
C HIS A 465 -8.14 16.13 -10.30
N VAL A 466 -7.79 15.86 -9.04
CA VAL A 466 -7.69 16.90 -8.02
C VAL A 466 -6.24 17.07 -7.64
N SER A 467 -5.72 18.29 -7.78
CA SER A 467 -4.42 18.67 -7.25
C SER A 467 -4.63 19.57 -6.02
N VAL A 468 -4.19 19.10 -4.86
CA VAL A 468 -4.22 19.88 -3.62
C VAL A 468 -2.83 20.44 -3.36
N MET A 469 -2.70 21.76 -3.42
CA MET A 469 -1.43 22.46 -3.18
C MET A 469 -1.38 22.97 -1.76
N LEU A 470 -0.31 22.63 -1.06
CA LEU A 470 -0.02 23.08 0.30
C LEU A 470 1.26 23.92 0.24
N ASP A 471 1.16 25.26 0.15
CA ASP A 471 2.36 26.11 0.06
C ASP A 471 3.32 25.88 1.24
N GLU A 472 2.76 25.57 2.41
CA GLU A 472 3.53 25.32 3.60
C GLU A 472 2.93 24.18 4.45
N ILE A 473 3.29 22.95 4.08
CA ILE A 473 2.72 21.72 4.63
C ILE A 473 2.89 21.60 6.16
N LYS A 474 3.96 22.17 6.74
CA LYS A 474 4.22 22.09 8.18
C LYS A 474 3.07 22.65 9.02
N TYR A 475 2.33 23.64 8.55
CA TYR A 475 1.22 24.23 9.34
C TYR A 475 -0.03 23.35 9.33
N LEU A 476 -0.19 22.50 8.31
CA LEU A 476 -1.27 21.51 8.26
C LEU A 476 -0.89 20.22 9.01
N LEU A 477 0.40 19.87 9.05
CA LEU A 477 0.91 18.68 9.73
C LEU A 477 1.34 18.92 11.19
N SER A 478 1.55 20.17 11.62
CA SER A 478 2.00 20.47 12.98
C SER A 478 0.97 19.99 13.98
N LYS A 479 1.47 19.17 14.92
CA LYS A 479 0.71 18.56 16.02
C LYS A 479 0.09 19.62 16.90
#